data_AF-A0A836RFG9-F1
#
_entry.id   AF-A0A836RFG9-F1
#
_cell.length_a   1.000
_cell.length_b   1.000
_cell.length_c   1.000
_cell.angle_alpha   90.00
_cell.angle_beta   90.00
_cell.angle_gamma   90.00
#
_symmetry.space_group_name_H-M   'P 1'
#
loop_
_entity.id
_entity.type
_entity.pdbx_description
1 polymer ?
#
loop_
_entity_poly.entity_id
_entity_poly.type
_entity_poly.pdbx_seq_one_letter_code
_entity_poly.pdbx_strand_id
1 'polypeptide(L)'
;FDLQKLEGIGQLIEEVPIDMLPAAERSIDSLLTDINRTLARQFIASIHADGGTNHLPALKRALSYSPEHIFFLTDADQPQLTAADLAEIRRINRGRTKIHCVEFGKGPGMPGDNFLKQLARQNGGTYRYRDVTRFARSE
;
A
#
# COMPACT_ATOMS: atom_id res chain seq x y z
N PHE A 1 -16.09 2.50 22.97
CA PHE A 1 -15.02 1.64 22.45
C PHE A 1 -15.46 0.22 22.73
N ASP A 2 -15.89 -0.50 21.70
CA ASP A 2 -16.50 -1.82 21.85
C ASP A 2 -15.59 -2.83 21.15
N LEU A 3 -14.79 -3.53 21.96
CA LEU A 3 -13.84 -4.54 21.49
C LEU A 3 -14.57 -5.76 20.89
N GLN A 4 -15.86 -5.98 21.18
CA GLN A 4 -16.62 -7.10 20.63
C GLN A 4 -17.10 -6.88 19.19
N LYS A 5 -17.17 -5.62 18.71
CA LYS A 5 -17.47 -5.33 17.30
C LYS A 5 -16.33 -5.62 16.34
N LEU A 6 -15.09 -5.69 16.84
CA LEU A 6 -13.91 -6.02 16.03
C LEU A 6 -13.70 -7.53 15.89
N GLU A 7 -14.11 -8.34 16.87
CA GLU A 7 -14.03 -9.80 16.78
C GLU A 7 -14.91 -10.37 15.65
N GLY A 8 -16.07 -9.77 15.40
CA GLY A 8 -16.97 -10.22 14.32
C GLY A 8 -16.48 -9.90 12.90
N ILE A 9 -15.66 -8.87 12.72
CA ILE A 9 -15.08 -8.51 11.42
C ILE A 9 -13.78 -9.28 11.19
N GLY A 10 -12.99 -9.49 12.25
CA GLY A 10 -11.77 -10.31 12.20
C GLY A 10 -12.02 -11.80 11.96
N GLN A 11 -13.18 -12.34 12.35
CA GLN A 11 -13.54 -13.74 12.08
C GLN A 11 -14.06 -14.01 10.65
N LEU A 12 -14.47 -12.99 9.90
CA LEU A 12 -14.96 -13.15 8.52
C LEU A 12 -13.84 -13.14 7.48
N ILE A 13 -12.62 -12.86 7.90
CA ILE A 13 -11.42 -12.94 7.09
C ILE A 13 -10.44 -13.74 7.93
N GLU A 14 -10.54 -15.08 7.90
CA GLU A 14 -9.33 -15.86 8.12
C GLU A 14 -8.30 -15.27 7.15
N GLU A 15 -7.20 -14.73 7.69
CA GLU A 15 -6.03 -14.47 6.87
C GLU A 15 -5.51 -15.83 6.40
N VAL A 16 -6.18 -16.44 5.42
CA VAL A 16 -5.62 -17.51 4.62
C VAL A 16 -4.67 -16.78 3.68
N PRO A 17 -3.35 -16.84 3.91
CA PRO A 17 -2.43 -16.20 3.01
C PRO A 17 -2.68 -16.80 1.61
N ILE A 18 -2.65 -15.96 0.58
CA ILE A 18 -3.10 -16.33 -0.79
C ILE A 18 -2.35 -17.57 -1.31
N ASP A 19 -1.16 -17.86 -0.80
CA ASP A 19 -0.37 -19.05 -1.09
C ASP A 19 -0.97 -20.36 -0.50
N MET A 20 -1.74 -20.26 0.58
CA MET A 20 -2.49 -21.36 1.21
C MET A 20 -3.85 -21.66 0.53
N LEU A 21 -4.31 -20.81 -0.40
CA LEU A 21 -5.49 -21.12 -1.21
C LEU A 21 -5.18 -22.20 -2.27
N PRO A 22 -6.12 -23.13 -2.53
CA PRO A 22 -5.99 -24.11 -3.61
C PRO A 22 -5.69 -23.44 -4.95
N ALA A 23 -4.92 -24.08 -5.83
CA ALA A 23 -4.48 -23.49 -7.11
C ALA A 23 -5.62 -22.92 -7.98
N ALA A 24 -6.81 -23.53 -7.90
CA ALA A 24 -8.02 -23.08 -8.61
C ALA A 24 -8.60 -21.76 -8.07
N GLU A 25 -8.42 -21.47 -6.77
CA GLU A 25 -8.89 -20.24 -6.11
C GLU A 25 -7.85 -19.11 -6.16
N ARG A 26 -6.62 -19.42 -6.60
CA ARG A 26 -5.54 -18.45 -6.85
C ARG A 26 -5.68 -17.74 -8.20
N SER A 27 -6.75 -18.01 -8.97
CA SER A 27 -7.03 -17.23 -10.17
C SER A 27 -7.43 -15.80 -9.78
N ILE A 28 -6.96 -14.80 -10.51
CA ILE A 28 -7.37 -13.41 -10.27
C ILE A 28 -8.91 -13.28 -10.40
N ASP A 29 -9.52 -14.07 -11.27
CA ASP A 29 -10.98 -14.10 -11.47
C ASP A 29 -11.76 -14.51 -10.21
N SER A 30 -11.31 -15.56 -9.52
CA SER A 30 -11.91 -16.00 -8.24
C SER A 30 -11.68 -15.02 -7.08
N LEU A 31 -10.66 -14.16 -7.17
CA LEU A 31 -10.37 -13.15 -6.15
C LEU A 31 -11.10 -11.82 -6.39
N LEU A 32 -11.50 -11.51 -7.63
CA LEU A 32 -12.12 -10.24 -8.04
C LEU A 32 -13.66 -10.20 -7.87
N THR A 33 -14.23 -11.10 -7.07
CA THR A 33 -15.67 -11.15 -6.82
C THR A 33 -16.20 -9.88 -6.14
N ASP A 34 -17.49 -9.60 -6.32
CA ASP A 34 -18.14 -8.46 -5.67
C ASP A 34 -18.13 -8.57 -4.14
N ILE A 35 -18.12 -9.81 -3.62
CA ILE A 35 -17.98 -10.09 -2.19
C ILE A 35 -16.60 -9.63 -1.71
N ASN A 36 -15.52 -10.10 -2.33
CA ASN A 36 -14.16 -9.72 -1.94
C ASN A 36 -13.91 -8.21 -2.09
N ARG A 37 -14.49 -7.60 -3.12
CA ARG A 37 -14.44 -6.14 -3.30
C ARG A 37 -15.16 -5.40 -2.17
N THR A 38 -16.29 -5.91 -1.71
CA THR A 38 -17.06 -5.32 -0.60
C THR A 38 -16.31 -5.46 0.72
N LEU A 39 -15.77 -6.66 1.00
CA LEU A 39 -14.95 -6.93 2.17
C LEU A 39 -13.70 -6.04 2.20
N ALA A 40 -12.99 -5.91 1.07
CA ALA A 40 -11.82 -5.04 0.97
C ALA A 40 -12.15 -3.57 1.25
N ARG A 41 -13.29 -3.07 0.75
CA ARG A 41 -13.73 -1.69 1.05
C ARG A 41 -14.04 -1.50 2.53
N GLN A 42 -14.75 -2.44 3.14
CA GLN A 42 -15.07 -2.39 4.57
C GLN A 42 -13.81 -2.45 5.42
N PHE A 43 -12.87 -3.32 5.07
CA PHE A 43 -11.57 -3.42 5.72
C PHE A 43 -10.82 -2.09 5.64
N ILE A 44 -10.65 -1.52 4.44
CA ILE A 44 -9.97 -0.23 4.25
C ILE A 44 -10.67 0.87 5.08
N ALA A 45 -12.00 0.91 5.09
CA ALA A 45 -12.77 1.90 5.86
C ALA A 45 -12.63 1.73 7.38
N SER A 46 -12.27 0.54 7.86
CA SER A 46 -12.06 0.27 9.30
C SER A 46 -10.68 0.68 9.82
N ILE A 47 -9.70 0.89 8.93
CA ILE A 47 -8.33 1.24 9.31
C ILE A 47 -8.31 2.66 9.89
N HIS A 48 -7.89 2.78 11.14
CA HIS A 48 -7.59 4.06 11.78
C HIS A 48 -6.09 4.28 11.74
N ALA A 49 -5.65 5.50 11.40
CA ALA A 49 -4.24 5.86 11.49
C ALA A 49 -3.82 5.89 12.97
N ASP A 50 -2.89 5.01 13.34
CA ASP A 50 -2.32 4.89 14.68
C ASP A 50 -0.83 4.56 14.58
N GLY A 51 -0.04 4.91 15.59
CA GLY A 51 1.32 4.36 15.78
C GLY A 51 2.45 4.94 14.92
N GLY A 52 2.33 6.16 14.38
CA GLY A 52 3.38 6.80 13.58
C GLY A 52 3.67 6.06 12.27
N THR A 53 4.75 6.45 11.60
CA THR A 53 5.05 5.97 10.24
C THR A 53 6.36 5.18 10.22
N ASN A 54 6.35 3.95 9.69
CA ASN A 54 7.59 3.20 9.43
C ASN A 54 7.55 2.54 8.04
N HIS A 55 8.13 3.23 7.06
CA HIS A 55 8.04 2.87 5.66
C HIS A 55 8.78 1.57 5.30
N LEU A 56 9.98 1.35 5.86
CA LEU A 56 10.84 0.24 5.44
C LEU A 56 10.23 -1.14 5.80
N PRO A 57 9.77 -1.41 7.03
CA PRO A 57 9.11 -2.69 7.36
C PRO A 57 7.83 -2.92 6.55
N ALA A 58 7.03 -1.88 6.30
CA ALA A 58 5.83 -1.97 5.49
C ALA A 58 6.14 -2.39 4.05
N LEU A 59 7.14 -1.77 3.43
CA LEU A 59 7.58 -2.13 2.07
C LEU A 59 8.21 -3.52 2.02
N LYS A 60 8.98 -3.92 3.04
CA LYS A 60 9.51 -5.30 3.15
C LYS A 60 8.39 -6.33 3.25
N ARG A 61 7.35 -6.06 4.06
CA ARG A 61 6.17 -6.93 4.16
C ARG A 61 5.42 -7.00 2.84
N ALA A 62 5.20 -5.87 2.18
CA ALA A 62 4.54 -5.84 0.87
C ALA A 62 5.31 -6.67 -0.18
N LEU A 63 6.64 -6.53 -0.25
CA LEU A 63 7.48 -7.31 -1.15
C LEU A 63 7.50 -8.81 -0.83
N SER A 64 7.25 -9.21 0.42
CA SER A 64 7.21 -10.63 0.82
C SER A 64 6.06 -11.39 0.16
N TYR A 65 4.96 -10.71 -0.19
CA TYR A 65 3.86 -11.28 -0.97
C TYR A 65 4.20 -11.49 -2.46
N SER A 66 5.42 -11.12 -2.89
CA SER A 66 5.89 -11.22 -4.28
C SER A 66 4.93 -10.64 -5.34
N PRO A 67 4.37 -9.43 -5.16
CA PRO A 67 3.44 -8.86 -6.11
C PRO A 67 4.15 -8.39 -7.39
N GLU A 68 3.42 -8.29 -8.49
CA GLU A 68 3.90 -7.64 -9.71
C GLU A 68 3.92 -6.10 -9.54
N HIS A 69 2.96 -5.56 -8.78
CA HIS A 69 2.78 -4.13 -8.57
C HIS A 69 2.50 -3.79 -7.10
N ILE A 70 3.17 -2.76 -6.60
CA ILE A 70 2.85 -2.11 -5.31
C ILE A 70 2.44 -0.67 -5.59
N PHE A 71 1.32 -0.23 -5.01
CA PHE A 71 0.94 1.17 -4.95
C PHE A 71 1.13 1.67 -3.52
N PHE A 72 2.11 2.54 -3.32
CA PHE A 72 2.49 3.09 -2.03
C PHE A 72 1.92 4.50 -1.85
N LEU A 73 1.02 4.65 -0.89
CA LEU A 73 0.25 5.87 -0.62
C LEU A 73 0.72 6.48 0.69
N THR A 74 1.14 7.75 0.67
CA THR A 74 1.61 8.46 1.87
C THR A 74 1.56 9.98 1.64
N ASP A 75 1.56 10.75 2.72
CA ASP A 75 1.75 12.20 2.70
C ASP A 75 3.23 12.65 2.63
N ALA A 76 4.17 11.68 2.53
CA ALA A 76 5.60 11.90 2.50
C ALA A 76 6.18 12.57 3.76
N ASP A 77 5.47 12.51 4.88
CA ASP A 77 5.96 13.02 6.16
C ASP A 77 7.06 12.11 6.77
N GLN A 78 7.61 12.52 7.91
CA GLN A 78 8.68 11.79 8.59
C GLN A 78 8.20 10.45 9.19
N PRO A 79 9.10 9.44 9.28
CA PRO A 79 10.49 9.43 8.84
C PRO A 79 10.63 9.12 7.33
N GLN A 80 11.46 9.90 6.63
CA GLN A 80 11.78 9.60 5.23
C GLN A 80 12.72 8.39 5.09
N LEU A 81 12.60 7.66 3.98
CA LEU A 81 13.54 6.59 3.64
C LEU A 81 14.93 7.17 3.31
N THR A 82 15.97 6.64 3.94
CA THR A 82 17.35 6.99 3.63
C THR A 82 17.83 6.34 2.33
N ALA A 83 18.97 6.79 1.80
CA ALA A 83 19.59 6.14 0.64
C ALA A 83 19.92 4.65 0.89
N ALA A 84 20.29 4.30 2.14
CA ALA A 84 20.54 2.91 2.53
C ALA A 84 19.26 2.08 2.52
N ASP A 85 18.14 2.64 2.98
CA ASP A 85 16.84 1.97 2.95
C ASP A 85 16.37 1.72 1.52
N LEU A 86 16.51 2.73 0.64
CA LEU A 86 16.19 2.60 -0.79
C LEU A 86 17.04 1.50 -1.47
N ALA A 87 18.33 1.44 -1.17
CA ALA A 87 19.23 0.40 -1.69
C ALA A 87 18.83 -1.00 -1.19
N GLU A 88 18.46 -1.13 0.08
CA GLU A 88 17.97 -2.37 0.66
C GLU A 88 16.66 -2.84 0.01
N ILE A 89 15.70 -1.94 -0.19
CA ILE A 89 14.43 -2.23 -0.88
C ILE A 89 14.72 -2.74 -2.30
N ARG A 90 15.58 -2.03 -3.05
CA ARG A 90 15.97 -2.43 -4.41
C ARG A 90 16.61 -3.82 -4.42
N ARG A 91 17.49 -4.11 -3.47
CA ARG A 91 18.17 -5.41 -3.32
C ARG A 91 17.19 -6.54 -3.05
N ILE A 92 16.19 -6.32 -2.18
CA ILE A 92 15.14 -7.30 -1.88
C ILE A 92 14.23 -7.52 -3.09
N ASN A 93 13.83 -6.45 -3.76
CA ASN A 93 12.92 -6.49 -4.89
C ASN A 93 13.51 -7.29 -6.08
N ARG A 94 14.81 -7.12 -6.36
CA ARG A 94 15.51 -7.75 -7.50
C ARG A 94 14.85 -7.47 -8.85
N GLY A 95 14.16 -6.33 -8.96
CA GLY A 95 13.46 -5.90 -10.18
C GLY A 95 12.16 -6.65 -10.49
N ARG A 96 11.61 -7.44 -9.56
CA ARG A 96 10.41 -8.26 -9.80
C ARG A 96 9.10 -7.46 -9.67
N THR A 97 9.06 -6.52 -8.73
CA THR A 97 7.88 -5.72 -8.41
C THR A 97 8.06 -4.28 -8.88
N LYS A 98 7.07 -3.73 -9.58
CA LYS A 98 6.99 -2.30 -9.88
C LYS A 98 6.41 -1.55 -8.69
N ILE A 99 7.12 -0.54 -8.18
CA ILE A 99 6.66 0.26 -7.03
C ILE A 99 6.20 1.64 -7.50
N HIS A 100 4.90 1.89 -7.45
CA HIS A 100 4.29 3.17 -7.77
C HIS A 100 4.06 3.96 -6.48
N CYS A 101 4.37 5.26 -6.49
CA CYS A 101 4.18 6.13 -5.33
C CYS A 101 3.11 7.18 -5.62
N VAL A 102 2.17 7.34 -4.71
CA VAL A 102 1.17 8.40 -4.72
C VAL A 102 1.35 9.22 -3.44
N GLU A 103 1.79 10.47 -3.63
CA GLU A 103 1.97 11.43 -2.56
C GLU A 103 0.71 12.28 -2.40
N PHE A 104 0.21 12.41 -1.17
CA PHE A 104 -0.90 13.30 -0.85
C PHE A 104 -0.38 14.52 -0.10
N GLY A 105 -0.76 15.71 -0.53
CA GLY A 105 -0.40 16.93 0.18
C GLY A 105 -1.40 18.05 -0.05
N LYS A 106 -1.21 19.18 0.64
CA LYS A 106 -2.03 20.38 0.44
C LYS A 106 -1.29 21.37 -0.46
N GLY A 107 -1.96 21.85 -1.50
CA GLY A 107 -1.43 22.86 -2.41
C GLY A 107 -0.56 22.26 -3.53
N PRO A 108 0.21 23.08 -4.26
CA PRO A 108 1.09 22.58 -5.32
C PRO A 108 2.23 21.73 -4.72
N GLY A 109 2.45 20.55 -5.30
CA GLY A 109 3.55 19.68 -4.88
C GLY A 109 4.91 20.38 -5.02
N MET A 110 5.79 20.16 -4.04
CA MET A 110 7.09 20.84 -4.01
C MET A 110 7.98 20.38 -5.19
N PRO A 111 8.63 21.33 -5.89
CA PRO A 111 9.65 21.00 -6.87
C PRO A 111 10.91 20.50 -6.16
N GLY A 112 11.30 19.24 -6.43
CA GLY A 112 12.48 18.59 -5.84
C GLY A 112 12.46 17.07 -6.01
N ASP A 113 13.63 16.41 -6.00
CA ASP A 113 13.72 14.95 -5.96
C ASP A 113 13.53 14.49 -4.50
N ASN A 114 12.50 13.70 -4.21
CA ASN A 114 12.21 13.17 -2.88
C ASN A 114 12.35 11.64 -2.85
N PHE A 115 12.31 11.04 -1.65
CA PHE A 115 12.51 9.59 -1.52
C PHE A 115 11.47 8.78 -2.30
N LEU A 116 10.24 9.28 -2.48
CA LEU A 116 9.18 8.61 -3.24
C LEU A 116 9.48 8.57 -4.74
N LYS A 117 9.95 9.69 -5.31
CA LYS A 117 10.40 9.76 -6.71
C LYS A 117 11.56 8.80 -6.94
N GLN A 118 12.52 8.77 -6.02
CA GLN A 118 13.65 7.84 -6.09
C GLN A 118 13.21 6.38 -5.95
N LEU A 119 12.35 6.06 -4.99
CA LEU A 119 11.80 4.71 -4.77
C LEU A 119 11.10 4.20 -6.03
N ALA A 120 10.22 5.01 -6.62
CA ALA A 120 9.51 4.64 -7.84
C ALA A 120 10.47 4.42 -9.02
N ARG A 121 11.41 5.36 -9.23
CA ARG A 121 12.41 5.28 -10.31
C ARG A 121 13.29 4.04 -10.19
N GLN A 122 13.80 3.73 -8.99
CA GLN A 122 14.70 2.60 -8.75
C GLN A 122 14.03 1.24 -8.92
N ASN A 123 12.70 1.18 -8.87
CA ASN A 123 11.91 -0.04 -8.95
C ASN A 123 10.98 -0.06 -10.17
N GLY A 124 11.23 0.77 -11.20
CA GLY A 124 10.51 0.74 -12.47
C GLY A 124 9.02 1.12 -12.39
N GLY A 125 8.61 1.86 -11.35
CA GLY A 125 7.26 2.38 -11.20
C GLY A 125 7.15 3.87 -11.49
N THR A 126 6.07 4.49 -11.00
CA THR A 126 5.74 5.90 -11.30
C THR A 126 5.43 6.69 -10.03
N TYR A 127 5.75 7.97 -10.03
CA TYR A 127 5.35 8.91 -8.97
C TYR A 127 4.20 9.81 -9.43
N ARG A 128 3.22 10.03 -8.54
CA ARG A 128 2.13 11.00 -8.73
C ARG A 128 1.90 11.79 -7.45
N TYR A 129 1.81 13.11 -7.56
CA TYR A 129 1.36 13.98 -6.47
C TYR A 129 -0.14 14.25 -6.61
N ARG A 130 -0.87 14.24 -5.49
CA ARG A 130 -2.28 14.58 -5.42
C ARG A 130 -2.52 15.66 -4.36
N ASP A 131 -2.99 16.81 -4.84
CA ASP A 131 -3.43 17.92 -3.98
C ASP A 131 -4.80 17.57 -3.39
N VAL A 132 -4.83 17.27 -2.08
CA VAL A 132 -6.04 16.84 -1.38
C VAL A 132 -7.09 17.95 -1.31
N THR A 133 -6.70 19.21 -1.48
CA THR A 133 -7.65 20.34 -1.49
C THR A 133 -8.50 20.38 -2.75
N ARG A 134 -8.10 19.64 -3.79
CA ARG A 134 -8.82 19.52 -5.07
C ARG A 134 -9.74 18.30 -5.12
N PHE A 135 -9.81 17.52 -4.05
CA PHE A 135 -10.78 16.44 -3.89
C PHE A 135 -12.13 17.02 -3.45
N ALA A 136 -12.68 17.99 -4.20
CA ALA A 136 -14.07 18.36 -4.00
C ALA A 136 -14.94 17.12 -4.29
N ARG A 137 -15.87 16.82 -3.38
CA ARG A 137 -16.75 15.64 -3.41
C ARG A 137 -17.27 15.39 -4.82
N SER A 138 -16.93 14.23 -5.38
CA SER A 138 -17.81 13.59 -6.36
C SER A 138 -19.06 13.16 -5.60
N GLU A 139 -20.18 13.85 -5.85
CA GLU A 139 -21.53 13.40 -5.46
C GLU A 139 -21.87 12.03 -6.06
#